data_AF-A0A942N1P1-F1
#
_entry.id   AF-A0A942N1P1-F1
#
_cell.length_a   1.000
_cell.length_b   1.000
_cell.length_c   1.000
_cell.angle_alpha   90.00
_cell.angle_beta   90.00
_cell.angle_gamma   90.00
#
_symmetry.space_group_name_H-M   'P 1'
#
loop_
_entity.id
_entity.type
_entity.pdbx_description
1 polymer ?
#
loop_
_entity_poly.entity_id
_entity_poly.type
_entity_poly.pdbx_seq_one_letter_code
_entity_poly.pdbx_strand_id
1 'polypeptide(L)'
;MFRRVAVVFMVLLFVIGVTVLTRTPSEAAAPRRIEVSVTPAGSGQSNIRLQWEGSFTVQRLSSINANGDTSWSTLASGVTTFNQDVDDYRNYVYRVGDGITWQEARVYPPKESAHTNYSMNSDTCKGCHRTHYAVHKKLLSHRIVFELCITCHGDSTGSKYNVLTGMTRIGPGTNDVVGSPAGAFSTAGTTSYHNVFLEAEGEEFSAPGGSKMTLTCTDCHSAHVTPDSSPFRLLKLIGSGPVDAYSVANGSSYTTVYRRYMNDFCSSCHALYNYNTHAMTDSWPDGKRRGDGIKAHPSSGDIYRHPTDLDIKKWLADRGLTTTMSLPLEKRVEGSQSVHRLSCITCHMAHGTKVSGVQVSPEPGVVKIDKDGQAVPNSTMLKRTGYMSVCMECHLDISFVQ
;
A
#
# COMPACT_ATOMS: atom_id res chain seq x y z
N MET A 1 -91.16 -11.02 -22.10
CA MET A 1 -89.91 -11.80 -22.16
C MET A 1 -88.98 -11.23 -21.09
N PHE A 2 -88.76 -12.04 -20.04
CA PHE A 2 -87.82 -11.96 -18.89
C PHE A 2 -86.91 -10.71 -18.72
N ARG A 3 -86.97 -9.92 -17.63
CA ARG A 3 -86.46 -10.16 -16.24
C ARG A 3 -85.00 -10.64 -16.15
N ARG A 4 -84.09 -9.79 -15.61
CA ARG A 4 -83.13 -10.01 -14.48
C ARG A 4 -81.89 -9.07 -14.60
N VAL A 5 -81.71 -8.10 -13.70
CA VAL A 5 -81.03 -8.18 -12.37
C VAL A 5 -79.50 -8.19 -12.57
N ALA A 6 -78.80 -7.06 -12.45
CA ALA A 6 -78.31 -6.46 -11.20
C ALA A 6 -77.44 -7.43 -10.36
N VAL A 7 -76.33 -6.92 -9.83
CA VAL A 7 -75.40 -7.58 -8.89
C VAL A 7 -74.31 -8.45 -9.53
N VAL A 8 -73.23 -7.82 -10.00
CA VAL A 8 -71.85 -8.27 -9.74
C VAL A 8 -70.97 -7.03 -9.55
N PHE A 9 -71.25 -6.28 -8.49
CA PHE A 9 -70.44 -5.13 -8.04
C PHE A 9 -70.18 -5.29 -6.54
N MET A 10 -69.80 -6.49 -6.07
CA MET A 10 -69.60 -6.70 -4.63
C MET A 10 -68.81 -7.97 -4.25
N VAL A 11 -67.69 -8.29 -4.89
CA VAL A 11 -66.68 -9.23 -4.32
C VAL A 11 -65.25 -8.86 -4.74
N LEU A 12 -64.88 -7.58 -4.63
CA LEU A 12 -63.46 -7.19 -4.76
C LEU A 12 -63.09 -6.09 -3.76
N LEU A 13 -63.58 -6.26 -2.54
CA LEU A 13 -63.19 -5.48 -1.38
C LEU A 13 -62.87 -6.50 -0.27
N PHE A 14 -61.71 -6.31 0.36
CA PHE A 14 -61.25 -6.99 1.58
C PHE A 14 -60.62 -8.38 1.45
N VAL A 15 -59.68 -8.54 0.52
CA VAL A 15 -58.38 -9.12 0.90
C VAL A 15 -57.32 -8.05 0.65
N ILE A 16 -57.43 -6.95 1.41
CA ILE A 16 -56.22 -6.25 1.83
C ILE A 16 -55.59 -7.23 2.82
N GLY A 17 -54.87 -8.21 2.25
CA GLY A 17 -53.85 -8.89 3.00
C GLY A 17 -52.98 -7.77 3.53
N VAL A 18 -53.10 -7.51 4.83
CA VAL A 18 -52.02 -6.92 5.59
C VAL A 18 -50.89 -7.94 5.44
N THR A 19 -50.21 -7.90 4.30
CA THR A 19 -48.83 -8.30 4.21
C THR A 19 -48.18 -7.31 5.15
N VAL A 20 -48.11 -7.70 6.43
CA VAL A 20 -47.08 -7.21 7.32
C VAL A 20 -45.83 -7.54 6.54
N LEU A 21 -45.35 -6.55 5.77
CA LEU A 21 -43.97 -6.45 5.37
C LEU A 21 -43.26 -6.39 6.72
N THR A 22 -43.04 -7.57 7.30
CA THR A 22 -41.92 -7.79 8.16
C THR A 22 -40.77 -7.38 7.26
N ARG A 23 -40.36 -6.11 7.37
CA ARG A 23 -39.04 -5.70 6.92
C ARG A 23 -38.18 -6.74 7.60
N THR A 24 -37.68 -7.71 6.83
CA THR A 24 -36.58 -8.54 7.27
C THR A 24 -35.60 -7.53 7.84
N PRO A 25 -35.23 -7.66 9.12
CA PRO A 25 -34.36 -6.68 9.77
C PRO A 25 -33.24 -6.44 8.79
N SER A 26 -33.20 -5.22 8.25
CA SER A 26 -32.36 -4.87 7.11
C SER A 26 -30.99 -5.40 7.46
N GLU A 27 -30.53 -6.40 6.70
CA GLU A 27 -29.25 -7.08 6.94
C GLU A 27 -28.28 -6.00 7.38
N ALA A 28 -27.86 -6.06 8.64
CA ALA A 28 -27.08 -5.00 9.24
C ALA A 28 -25.78 -4.95 8.45
N ALA A 29 -25.73 -4.03 7.49
CA ALA A 29 -24.56 -3.79 6.70
C ALA A 29 -23.71 -2.81 7.48
N ALA A 30 -22.38 -2.94 7.37
CA ALA A 30 -21.44 -1.93 7.82
C ALA A 30 -21.92 -0.54 7.39
N PRO A 31 -21.60 0.52 8.15
CA PRO A 31 -21.94 1.87 7.72
C PRO A 31 -21.45 2.08 6.29
N ARG A 32 -22.26 2.77 5.48
CA ARG A 32 -21.89 3.04 4.08
C ARG A 32 -20.67 3.97 4.01
N ARG A 33 -20.55 4.87 4.98
CA ARG A 33 -19.53 5.91 5.03
C ARG A 33 -19.20 6.26 6.47
N ILE A 34 -17.91 6.41 6.76
CA ILE A 34 -17.40 7.07 7.96
C ILE A 34 -16.87 8.44 7.57
N GLU A 35 -17.43 9.48 8.17
CA GLU A 35 -16.93 10.84 8.10
C GLU A 35 -15.86 11.02 9.18
N VAL A 36 -14.71 11.58 8.78
CA VAL A 36 -13.58 11.85 9.66
C VAL A 36 -13.33 13.34 9.67
N SER A 37 -13.26 13.94 10.86
CA SER A 37 -12.77 15.30 11.06
C SER A 37 -11.68 15.30 12.12
N VAL A 38 -10.71 16.20 11.94
CA VAL A 38 -9.57 16.36 12.86
C VAL A 38 -9.47 17.83 13.26
N THR A 39 -9.56 18.11 14.55
CA THR A 39 -9.43 19.46 15.11
C THR A 39 -8.31 19.51 16.14
N PRO A 40 -7.58 20.63 16.29
CA PRO A 40 -6.58 20.76 17.34
C PRO A 40 -7.20 20.61 18.74
N ALA A 41 -6.57 19.82 19.63
CA ALA A 41 -7.03 19.59 21.01
C ALA A 41 -6.00 20.02 22.08
N GLY A 42 -4.82 20.50 21.67
CA GLY A 42 -3.78 20.96 22.57
C GLY A 42 -2.41 20.95 21.91
N SER A 43 -1.36 21.14 22.70
CA SER A 43 0.02 21.07 22.20
C SER A 43 0.38 19.63 21.82
N GLY A 44 0.42 19.36 20.51
CA GLY A 44 0.79 18.05 19.97
C GLY A 44 -0.32 17.00 20.02
N GLN A 45 -1.58 17.44 20.19
CA GLN A 45 -2.75 16.57 20.19
C GLN A 45 -3.86 17.15 19.33
N SER A 46 -4.64 16.24 18.76
CA SER A 46 -5.84 16.56 17.99
C SER A 46 -7.02 15.72 18.46
N ASN A 47 -8.21 16.31 18.43
CA ASN A 47 -9.46 15.59 18.58
C ASN A 47 -9.85 15.00 17.23
N ILE A 48 -9.99 13.69 17.18
CA ILE A 48 -10.59 13.00 16.04
C ILE A 48 -12.07 12.84 16.34
N ARG A 49 -12.91 13.26 15.40
CA ARG A 49 -14.33 12.95 15.38
C ARG A 49 -14.66 12.06 14.19
N LEU A 50 -15.22 10.90 14.50
CA LEU A 50 -15.79 9.95 13.56
C LEU A 50 -17.33 10.04 13.61
N GLN A 51 -17.98 10.05 12.46
CA GLN A 51 -19.45 10.09 12.35
C GLN A 51 -19.95 9.19 11.21
N TRP A 52 -21.09 8.54 11.42
CA TRP A 52 -21.72 7.65 10.45
C TRP A 52 -23.22 7.54 10.70
N GLU A 53 -23.95 6.93 9.76
CA GLU A 53 -25.37 6.61 9.93
C GLU A 53 -25.53 5.24 10.58
N GLY A 54 -26.42 5.12 11.58
CA GLY A 54 -26.70 3.87 12.29
C GLY A 54 -25.87 3.67 13.56
N SER A 55 -26.34 2.76 14.42
CA SER A 55 -25.72 2.47 15.73
C SER A 55 -24.76 1.30 15.59
N PHE A 56 -23.46 1.53 15.81
CA PHE A 56 -22.41 0.55 15.55
C PHE A 56 -21.36 0.50 16.66
N THR A 57 -20.49 -0.52 16.56
CA THR A 57 -19.30 -0.66 17.39
C THR A 57 -18.11 0.02 16.74
N VAL A 58 -17.34 0.75 17.53
CA VAL A 58 -16.07 1.37 17.12
C VAL A 58 -14.93 0.60 17.73
N GLN A 59 -13.97 0.23 16.90
CA GLN A 59 -12.70 -0.32 17.35
C GLN A 59 -11.54 0.46 16.79
N ARG A 60 -10.41 0.43 17.48
CA ARG A 60 -9.14 1.00 17.02
C ARG A 60 -8.09 -0.08 16.97
N LEU A 61 -7.29 -0.04 15.91
CA LEU A 61 -6.12 -0.88 15.75
C LEU A 61 -5.14 -0.57 16.89
N SER A 62 -4.94 -1.53 17.80
CA SER A 62 -4.12 -1.37 18.99
C SER A 62 -2.68 -1.83 18.78
N SER A 63 -2.50 -2.89 17.98
CA SER A 63 -1.18 -3.39 17.62
C SER A 63 -1.22 -4.15 16.31
N ILE A 64 -0.06 -4.22 15.67
CA ILE A 64 0.22 -5.21 14.62
C ILE A 64 1.45 -5.97 15.08
N ASN A 65 1.32 -7.29 15.21
CA ASN A 65 2.45 -8.12 15.63
C ASN A 65 3.44 -8.35 14.47
N ALA A 66 4.55 -9.04 14.77
CA ALA A 66 5.53 -9.45 13.77
C ALA A 66 4.99 -10.40 12.71
N ASN A 67 3.77 -10.95 12.86
CA ASN A 67 3.04 -11.77 11.89
C ASN A 67 1.94 -11.00 11.15
N GLY A 68 1.84 -9.68 11.34
CA GLY A 68 0.87 -8.84 10.63
C GLY A 68 -0.55 -9.02 11.12
N ASP A 69 -0.74 -9.80 12.19
CA ASP A 69 -2.03 -9.92 12.85
C ASP A 69 -2.35 -8.59 13.51
N THR A 70 -3.53 -8.10 13.19
CA THR A 70 -4.07 -6.86 13.74
C THR A 70 -4.84 -7.17 15.02
N SER A 71 -4.51 -6.51 16.11
CA SER A 71 -5.32 -6.51 17.32
C SER A 71 -6.18 -5.26 17.34
N TRP A 72 -7.45 -5.42 17.69
CA TRP A 72 -8.43 -4.33 17.71
C TRP A 72 -8.98 -4.17 19.12
N SER A 73 -8.98 -2.95 19.63
CA SER A 73 -9.57 -2.60 20.91
C SER A 73 -10.92 -1.93 20.69
N THR A 74 -11.98 -2.48 21.30
CA THR A 74 -13.29 -1.83 21.33
C THR A 74 -13.22 -0.55 22.14
N LEU A 75 -13.66 0.55 21.54
CA LEU A 75 -13.66 1.88 22.16
C LEU A 75 -15.08 2.30 22.57
N ALA A 76 -16.09 1.96 21.76
CA ALA A 76 -17.49 2.25 22.02
C ALA A 76 -18.38 1.25 21.30
N SER A 77 -19.61 1.06 21.80
CA SER A 77 -20.65 0.23 21.18
C SER A 77 -21.97 0.96 21.17
N GLY A 78 -22.75 0.75 20.12
CA GLY A 78 -24.09 1.33 20.01
C GLY A 78 -24.11 2.85 19.76
N VAL A 79 -23.04 3.39 19.16
CA VAL A 79 -22.90 4.84 18.92
C VAL A 79 -23.02 5.19 17.43
N THR A 80 -23.34 6.44 17.12
CA THR A 80 -23.38 7.03 15.76
C THR A 80 -22.23 8.02 15.53
N THR A 81 -21.56 8.42 16.61
CA THR A 81 -20.41 9.31 16.59
C THR A 81 -19.43 8.88 17.67
N PHE A 82 -18.14 9.12 17.42
CA PHE A 82 -17.07 8.84 18.36
C PHE A 82 -16.05 9.98 18.32
N ASN A 83 -15.63 10.45 19.48
CA ASN A 83 -14.63 11.50 19.64
C ASN A 83 -13.48 10.99 20.51
N GLN A 84 -12.25 11.28 20.13
CA GLN A 84 -11.07 10.92 20.90
C GLN A 84 -9.94 11.90 20.66
N ASP A 85 -9.33 12.39 21.73
CA ASP A 85 -8.04 13.07 21.66
C ASP A 85 -6.94 12.06 21.41
N VAL A 86 -6.07 12.38 20.45
CA VAL A 86 -4.97 11.54 20.01
C VAL A 86 -3.71 12.37 19.81
N ASP A 87 -2.56 11.71 19.82
CA ASP A 87 -1.28 12.35 19.56
C ASP A 87 -1.17 12.71 18.08
N ASP A 88 -0.67 13.91 17.83
CA ASP A 88 -0.34 14.36 16.49
C ASP A 88 0.76 13.48 15.88
N TYR A 89 0.75 13.41 14.55
CA TYR A 89 1.73 12.72 13.74
C TYR A 89 1.79 11.20 13.93
N ARG A 90 0.74 10.60 14.49
CA ARG A 90 0.54 9.14 14.58
C ARG A 90 -0.54 8.66 13.61
N ASN A 91 -0.44 7.40 13.20
CA ASN A 91 -1.46 6.78 12.36
C ASN A 91 -2.46 6.05 13.23
N TYR A 92 -3.72 6.42 13.06
CA TYR A 92 -4.82 5.73 13.69
C TYR A 92 -5.65 5.03 12.61
N VAL A 93 -5.97 3.77 12.86
CA VAL A 93 -6.92 3.02 12.05
C VAL A 93 -8.07 2.65 12.95
N TYR A 94 -9.24 3.14 12.61
CA TYR A 94 -10.49 2.78 13.24
C TYR A 94 -11.26 1.86 12.31
N ARG A 95 -12.11 1.02 12.91
CA ARG A 95 -13.16 0.34 12.17
C ARG A 95 -14.49 0.51 12.86
N VAL A 96 -15.54 0.71 12.08
CA VAL A 96 -16.91 0.86 12.54
C VAL A 96 -17.76 -0.23 11.91
N GLY A 97 -18.52 -0.95 12.71
CA GLY A 97 -19.21 -2.15 12.24
C GLY A 97 -20.12 -2.77 13.28
N ASP A 98 -20.83 -3.82 12.87
CA ASP A 98 -21.81 -4.55 13.68
C ASP A 98 -21.22 -5.81 14.33
N GLY A 99 -19.91 -6.03 14.19
CA GLY A 99 -19.22 -7.23 14.64
C GLY A 99 -18.94 -8.23 13.52
N ILE A 100 -19.71 -8.20 12.44
CA ILE A 100 -19.57 -9.08 11.28
C ILE A 100 -18.93 -8.31 10.13
N THR A 101 -19.51 -7.16 9.81
CA THR A 101 -19.09 -6.28 8.73
C THR A 101 -18.47 -5.02 9.30
N TRP A 102 -17.36 -4.57 8.68
CA TRP A 102 -16.56 -3.45 9.18
C TRP A 102 -16.20 -2.51 8.04
N GLN A 103 -16.31 -1.21 8.30
CA GLN A 103 -15.72 -0.16 7.47
C GLN A 103 -14.52 0.44 8.20
N GLU A 104 -13.39 0.60 7.52
CA GLU A 104 -12.20 1.22 8.11
C GLU A 104 -12.14 2.73 7.85
N ALA A 105 -11.67 3.48 8.83
CA ALA A 105 -11.30 4.89 8.71
C ALA A 105 -9.85 5.08 9.15
N ARG A 106 -9.04 5.74 8.30
CA ARG A 106 -7.62 5.98 8.56
C ARG A 106 -7.41 7.46 8.80
N VAL A 107 -6.80 7.79 9.93
CA VAL A 107 -6.69 9.17 10.42
C VAL A 107 -5.23 9.47 10.75
N TYR A 108 -4.79 10.67 10.36
CA TYR A 108 -3.44 11.15 10.58
C TYR A 108 -3.45 12.61 11.11
N PRO A 109 -3.65 12.83 12.41
CA PRO A 109 -3.58 14.17 13.00
C PRO A 109 -2.20 14.83 12.83
N PRO A 110 -2.09 16.17 12.87
CA PRO A 110 -3.16 17.12 13.22
C PRO A 110 -4.03 17.58 12.05
N LYS A 111 -3.66 17.22 10.83
CA LYS A 111 -4.34 17.70 9.63
C LYS A 111 -5.19 16.61 9.03
N GLU A 112 -6.31 17.00 8.47
CA GLU A 112 -7.04 16.11 7.58
C GLU A 112 -6.17 15.78 6.37
N SER A 113 -6.25 14.54 5.90
CA SER A 113 -5.53 14.14 4.70
C SER A 113 -6.09 14.91 3.50
N ALA A 114 -5.20 15.63 2.80
CA ALA A 114 -5.54 16.35 1.58
C ALA A 114 -6.11 15.43 0.49
N HIS A 115 -5.92 14.12 0.62
CA HIS A 115 -6.36 13.12 -0.33
C HIS A 115 -7.73 12.48 -0.03
N THR A 116 -8.30 12.69 1.17
CA THR A 116 -9.53 11.98 1.58
C THR A 116 -10.70 12.93 1.87
N ASN A 117 -10.46 14.23 2.10
CA ASN A 117 -11.49 15.14 2.64
C ASN A 117 -12.10 16.16 1.65
N TYR A 118 -11.92 16.00 0.35
CA TYR A 118 -12.41 16.98 -0.64
C TYR A 118 -13.94 17.10 -0.72
N SER A 119 -14.70 16.08 -0.32
CA SER A 119 -16.18 16.15 -0.33
C SER A 119 -16.76 16.94 0.84
N MET A 120 -15.99 17.14 1.92
CA MET A 120 -16.43 17.88 3.10
C MET A 120 -15.68 19.22 3.25
N ASN A 121 -14.53 19.35 2.58
CA ASN A 121 -13.69 20.54 2.66
C ASN A 121 -13.19 20.93 1.26
N SER A 122 -13.97 21.78 0.58
CA SER A 122 -13.63 22.32 -0.75
C SER A 122 -12.38 23.20 -0.75
N ASP A 123 -11.97 23.72 0.42
CA ASP A 123 -10.70 24.42 0.58
C ASP A 123 -9.49 23.48 0.41
N THR A 124 -9.69 22.17 0.51
CA THR A 124 -8.65 21.19 0.14
C THR A 124 -8.40 21.19 -1.37
N CYS A 125 -9.44 21.41 -2.18
CA CYS A 125 -9.34 21.41 -3.64
C CYS A 125 -8.40 22.51 -4.13
N LYS A 126 -8.46 23.70 -3.53
CA LYS A 126 -7.57 24.82 -3.89
C LYS A 126 -6.11 24.59 -3.50
N GLY A 127 -5.78 23.59 -2.69
CA GLY A 127 -4.37 23.23 -2.46
C GLY A 127 -3.70 22.70 -3.73
N CYS A 128 -4.43 21.86 -4.46
CA CYS A 128 -3.92 21.18 -5.65
C CYS A 128 -4.36 21.85 -6.95
N HIS A 129 -5.60 22.34 -7.00
CA HIS A 129 -6.23 22.82 -8.22
C HIS A 129 -6.39 24.35 -8.27
N ARG A 130 -6.22 24.92 -9.47
CA ARG A 130 -6.47 26.34 -9.78
C ARG A 130 -7.33 26.45 -11.04
N THR A 131 -8.54 26.97 -10.92
CA THR A 131 -9.46 27.05 -12.07
C THR A 131 -9.07 28.13 -13.08
N HIS A 132 -8.59 29.30 -12.61
CA HIS A 132 -8.35 30.45 -13.49
C HIS A 132 -6.87 30.75 -13.80
N TYR A 133 -5.93 30.11 -13.10
CA TYR A 133 -4.50 30.38 -13.25
C TYR A 133 -3.65 29.12 -13.02
N ALA A 134 -4.20 27.94 -13.34
CA ALA A 134 -3.39 26.73 -13.34
C ALA A 134 -2.26 26.84 -14.35
N VAL A 135 -1.08 26.35 -13.96
CA VAL A 135 0.11 26.30 -14.81
C VAL A 135 0.27 24.93 -15.49
N HIS A 136 -0.61 23.97 -15.17
CA HIS A 136 -0.61 22.63 -15.73
C HIS A 136 -1.99 22.23 -16.27
N LYS A 137 -2.01 21.40 -17.33
CA LYS A 137 -3.19 21.01 -18.11
C LYS A 137 -4.31 20.32 -17.30
N LYS A 138 -4.00 19.75 -16.13
CA LYS A 138 -4.97 19.13 -15.21
C LYS A 138 -5.48 20.09 -14.13
N LEU A 139 -5.47 21.39 -14.43
CA LEU A 139 -5.76 22.48 -13.50
C LEU A 139 -4.87 22.48 -12.26
N LEU A 140 -3.64 21.98 -12.32
CA LEU A 140 -2.77 21.92 -11.14
C LEU A 140 -2.09 23.26 -10.87
N SER A 141 -1.82 23.52 -9.59
CA SER A 141 -1.14 24.73 -9.12
C SER A 141 0.36 24.77 -9.46
N HIS A 142 0.95 23.65 -9.89
CA HIS A 142 2.38 23.51 -10.22
C HIS A 142 2.57 22.91 -11.61
N ARG A 143 3.76 23.09 -12.20
CA ARG A 143 4.02 22.78 -13.62
C ARG A 143 4.04 21.29 -13.89
N ILE A 144 4.59 20.51 -12.96
CA ILE A 144 4.63 19.05 -13.01
C ILE A 144 4.05 18.45 -11.73
N VAL A 145 3.58 17.22 -11.80
CA VAL A 145 2.97 16.50 -10.67
C VAL A 145 3.95 16.37 -9.51
N PHE A 146 5.23 16.14 -9.81
CA PHE A 146 6.27 16.04 -8.79
C PHE A 146 6.34 17.29 -7.90
N GLU A 147 6.45 18.48 -8.51
CA GLU A 147 6.49 19.77 -7.80
C GLU A 147 5.28 19.94 -6.89
N LEU A 148 4.08 19.61 -7.39
CA LEU A 148 2.86 19.66 -6.59
C LEU A 148 2.96 18.73 -5.38
N CYS A 149 3.32 17.46 -5.59
CA CYS A 149 3.35 16.45 -4.54
C CYS A 149 4.36 16.80 -3.44
N ILE A 150 5.55 17.32 -3.79
CA ILE A 150 6.57 17.69 -2.79
C ILE A 150 6.23 18.95 -1.99
N THR A 151 5.23 19.74 -2.39
CA THR A 151 4.72 20.82 -1.52
C THR A 151 4.20 20.31 -0.18
N CYS A 152 3.74 19.05 -0.15
CA CYS A 152 3.32 18.35 1.06
C CYS A 152 4.32 17.27 1.49
N HIS A 153 4.89 16.54 0.52
CA HIS A 153 5.77 15.40 0.75
C HIS A 153 7.27 15.71 0.75
N GLY A 154 7.67 16.97 0.62
CA GLY A 154 9.06 17.41 0.80
C GLY A 154 9.33 17.83 2.23
N ASP A 155 10.00 18.98 2.40
CA ASP A 155 10.37 19.53 3.72
C ASP A 155 9.20 20.24 4.45
N SER A 156 8.01 20.19 3.87
CA SER A 156 6.82 20.80 4.46
C SER A 156 6.21 19.94 5.59
N THR A 157 5.27 20.54 6.33
CA THR A 157 4.43 19.85 7.32
C THR A 157 3.11 19.31 6.74
N GLY A 158 2.97 19.25 5.41
CA GLY A 158 1.75 18.80 4.74
C GLY A 158 1.56 17.29 4.74
N SER A 159 2.63 16.52 4.93
CA SER A 159 2.61 15.07 5.00
C SER A 159 3.51 14.56 6.11
N LYS A 160 3.19 13.36 6.61
CA LYS A 160 4.05 12.63 7.53
C LYS A 160 5.36 12.20 6.93
N TYR A 161 5.35 11.95 5.62
CA TYR A 161 6.42 11.28 4.94
C TYR A 161 7.08 12.25 3.98
N ASN A 162 8.34 12.56 4.29
CA ASN A 162 9.20 13.31 3.41
C ASN A 162 9.83 12.34 2.41
N VAL A 163 9.31 12.35 1.17
CA VAL A 163 9.75 11.45 0.10
C VAL A 163 11.18 11.76 -0.35
N LEU A 164 11.64 13.00 -0.16
CA LEU A 164 12.99 13.42 -0.54
C LEU A 164 14.01 12.84 0.43
N THR A 165 13.80 12.99 1.73
CA THR A 165 14.75 12.53 2.76
C THR A 165 14.57 11.06 3.13
N GLY A 166 13.39 10.51 2.84
CA GLY A 166 12.97 9.18 3.25
C GLY A 166 12.64 9.07 4.74
N MET A 167 12.28 10.18 5.37
CA MET A 167 11.96 10.25 6.79
C MET A 167 10.45 10.29 7.01
N THR A 168 9.99 9.69 8.11
CA THR A 168 8.60 9.76 8.57
C THR A 168 8.54 10.46 9.91
N ARG A 169 7.71 11.48 10.01
CA ARG A 169 7.41 12.17 11.26
C ARG A 169 6.48 11.30 12.12
N ILE A 170 6.87 11.13 13.39
CA ILE A 170 6.20 10.29 14.39
C ILE A 170 5.78 11.07 15.64
N GLY A 171 6.05 12.37 15.69
CA GLY A 171 5.70 13.27 16.78
C GLY A 171 5.81 14.75 16.39
N PRO A 172 5.42 15.66 17.30
CA PRO A 172 5.37 17.10 17.04
C PRO A 172 6.75 17.77 17.03
N GLY A 173 7.76 17.19 17.65
CA GLY A 173 9.11 17.71 17.68
C GLY A 173 9.80 17.66 16.32
N THR A 174 10.70 18.61 16.05
CA THR A 174 11.52 18.63 14.83
C THR A 174 12.41 17.40 14.69
N ASN A 175 12.77 16.78 15.82
CA ASN A 175 13.59 15.57 15.88
C ASN A 175 12.76 14.29 15.93
N ASP A 176 11.43 14.37 15.95
CA ASP A 176 10.54 13.21 16.01
C ASP A 176 10.35 12.60 14.62
N VAL A 177 11.46 12.18 14.01
CA VAL A 177 11.51 11.59 12.68
C VAL A 177 12.28 10.28 12.69
N VAL A 178 11.82 9.33 11.89
CA VAL A 178 12.44 8.00 11.75
C VAL A 178 12.57 7.62 10.28
N GLY A 179 13.49 6.71 9.98
CA GLY A 179 13.65 6.19 8.62
C GLY A 179 12.36 5.52 8.12
N SER A 180 11.90 5.90 6.93
CA SER A 180 10.74 5.31 6.31
C SER A 180 11.09 3.96 5.67
N PRO A 181 10.27 2.92 5.85
CA PRO A 181 10.37 1.66 5.12
C PRO A 181 10.18 1.80 3.61
N ALA A 182 9.73 2.97 3.14
CA ALA A 182 9.61 3.29 1.72
C ALA A 182 10.95 3.72 1.09
N GLY A 183 11.92 4.19 1.89
CA GLY A 183 13.16 4.77 1.39
C GLY A 183 13.03 6.24 1.01
N ALA A 184 13.94 6.75 0.17
CA ALA A 184 14.06 8.16 -0.21
C ALA A 184 14.30 8.32 -1.71
N PHE A 185 13.70 9.33 -2.35
CA PHE A 185 13.97 9.72 -3.74
C PHE A 185 15.20 10.63 -3.89
N SER A 186 15.84 11.09 -2.81
CA SER A 186 16.94 12.07 -2.80
C SER A 186 17.93 11.91 -3.97
N THR A 187 18.14 12.98 -4.73
CA THR A 187 19.18 13.08 -5.75
C THR A 187 20.60 13.07 -5.17
N ALA A 188 20.75 13.44 -3.89
CA ALA A 188 22.02 13.34 -3.17
C ALA A 188 22.12 11.98 -2.44
N GLY A 189 22.85 11.05 -3.04
CA GLY A 189 23.30 9.82 -2.38
C GLY A 189 22.31 8.66 -2.34
N THR A 190 21.18 8.70 -3.06
CA THR A 190 20.45 7.45 -3.34
C THR A 190 21.18 6.67 -4.41
N THR A 191 21.29 5.37 -4.20
CA THR A 191 22.07 4.51 -5.10
C THR A 191 21.21 3.85 -6.17
N SER A 192 19.88 4.03 -6.11
CA SER A 192 18.88 3.56 -7.06
C SER A 192 17.52 4.16 -6.72
N TYR A 193 16.72 4.57 -7.72
CA TYR A 193 15.35 5.07 -7.55
C TYR A 193 14.58 4.99 -8.89
N HIS A 194 13.25 5.04 -8.82
CA HIS A 194 12.41 5.30 -10.00
C HIS A 194 12.40 6.80 -10.27
N ASN A 195 12.91 7.23 -11.42
CA ASN A 195 13.02 8.66 -11.71
C ASN A 195 11.64 9.26 -12.02
N VAL A 196 11.05 9.92 -11.02
CA VAL A 196 9.75 10.61 -11.11
C VAL A 196 9.90 12.11 -11.42
N PHE A 197 11.14 12.59 -11.63
CA PHE A 197 11.44 14.02 -11.78
C PHE A 197 11.34 14.51 -13.23
N LEU A 198 11.37 13.58 -14.21
CA LEU A 198 11.55 13.90 -15.63
C LEU A 198 10.23 14.02 -16.41
N GLU A 199 9.11 14.27 -15.74
CA GLU A 199 7.81 14.48 -16.42
C GLU A 199 7.91 15.59 -17.50
N ALA A 200 8.72 16.61 -17.26
CA ALA A 200 8.93 17.71 -18.21
C ALA A 200 9.82 17.34 -19.41
N GLU A 201 10.64 16.30 -19.29
CA GLU A 201 11.64 15.92 -20.30
C GLU A 201 11.16 14.76 -21.19
N GLY A 202 10.08 14.07 -20.79
CA GLY A 202 9.47 13.01 -21.58
C GLY A 202 10.34 11.75 -21.68
N GLU A 203 11.32 11.58 -20.80
CA GLU A 203 12.15 10.38 -20.78
C GLU A 203 11.31 9.14 -20.43
N GLU A 204 11.46 8.09 -21.24
CA GLU A 204 10.82 6.79 -21.01
C GLU A 204 11.81 5.82 -20.39
N PHE A 205 11.41 5.19 -19.29
CA PHE A 205 12.17 4.10 -18.67
C PHE A 205 11.55 2.76 -19.05
N SER A 206 12.40 1.80 -19.41
CA SER A 206 11.98 0.41 -19.65
C SER A 206 12.07 -0.40 -18.37
N ALA A 207 10.93 -0.85 -17.84
CA ALA A 207 10.91 -1.85 -16.80
C ALA A 207 11.32 -3.22 -17.37
N PRO A 208 11.97 -4.09 -16.57
CA PRO A 208 12.22 -5.47 -16.97
C PRO A 208 10.91 -6.19 -17.33
N GLY A 209 10.78 -6.55 -18.61
CA GLY A 209 9.52 -7.03 -19.19
C GLY A 209 9.02 -6.18 -20.35
N GLY A 210 9.67 -5.05 -20.63
CA GLY A 210 9.46 -4.26 -21.84
C GLY A 210 8.49 -3.09 -21.67
N SER A 211 7.83 -2.95 -20.51
CA SER A 211 6.96 -1.81 -20.24
C SER A 211 7.77 -0.52 -20.24
N LYS A 212 7.46 0.39 -21.16
CA LYS A 212 8.03 1.73 -21.23
C LYS A 212 7.07 2.73 -20.61
N MET A 213 7.57 3.59 -19.74
CA MET A 213 6.76 4.66 -19.17
C MET A 213 7.63 5.84 -18.71
N THR A 214 7.11 7.05 -18.88
CA THR A 214 7.54 8.22 -18.11
C THR A 214 6.87 8.13 -16.75
N LEU A 215 7.68 8.01 -15.69
CA LEU A 215 7.18 7.87 -14.34
C LEU A 215 6.90 9.24 -13.71
N THR A 216 5.74 9.36 -13.10
CA THR A 216 5.30 10.45 -12.24
C THR A 216 4.84 9.87 -10.91
N CYS A 217 4.68 10.71 -9.87
CA CYS A 217 4.11 10.27 -8.61
C CYS A 217 2.73 9.60 -8.81
N THR A 218 1.96 10.09 -9.79
CA THR A 218 0.62 9.58 -10.06
C THR A 218 0.57 8.27 -10.82
N ASP A 219 1.67 7.71 -11.31
CA ASP A 219 1.61 6.39 -11.96
C ASP A 219 1.52 5.26 -10.94
N CYS A 220 2.14 5.45 -9.78
CA CYS A 220 2.04 4.53 -8.65
C CYS A 220 0.90 4.92 -7.68
N HIS A 221 0.64 6.21 -7.50
CA HIS A 221 -0.30 6.73 -6.52
C HIS A 221 -1.53 7.38 -7.17
N SER A 222 -2.67 7.25 -6.53
CA SER A 222 -3.84 8.07 -6.79
C SER A 222 -3.75 9.35 -5.98
N ALA A 223 -4.06 10.49 -6.60
CA ALA A 223 -4.14 11.77 -5.90
C ALA A 223 -5.38 11.88 -5.01
N HIS A 224 -6.40 11.05 -5.28
CA HIS A 224 -7.66 10.99 -4.53
C HIS A 224 -7.93 9.56 -4.08
N VAL A 225 -8.64 9.39 -2.97
CA VAL A 225 -9.21 8.08 -2.64
C VAL A 225 -10.28 7.73 -3.67
N THR A 226 -10.00 6.73 -4.49
CA THR A 226 -10.97 6.12 -5.40
C THR A 226 -11.31 4.72 -4.89
N PRO A 227 -12.44 4.12 -5.33
CA PRO A 227 -12.68 2.68 -5.17
C PRO A 227 -11.49 1.85 -5.67
N ASP A 228 -10.77 2.39 -6.66
CA ASP A 228 -9.58 1.81 -7.26
C ASP A 228 -8.25 2.34 -6.67
N SER A 229 -8.23 2.69 -5.40
CA SER A 229 -6.99 3.03 -4.70
C SER A 229 -6.91 2.31 -3.37
N SER A 230 -5.71 1.87 -3.02
CA SER A 230 -5.47 1.36 -1.68
C SER A 230 -5.76 2.47 -0.65
N PRO A 231 -6.46 2.16 0.45
CA PRO A 231 -6.57 3.09 1.58
C PRO A 231 -5.22 3.38 2.24
N PHE A 232 -4.18 2.61 1.93
CA PHE A 232 -2.81 2.81 2.37
C PHE A 232 -1.93 3.39 1.27
N ARG A 233 -1.42 4.61 1.50
CA ARG A 233 -0.58 5.37 0.56
C ARG A 233 -1.22 5.61 -0.81
N LEU A 234 -2.52 5.32 -1.00
CA LEU A 234 -3.23 5.58 -2.25
C LEU A 234 -2.61 4.87 -3.44
N LEU A 235 -2.01 3.69 -3.26
CA LEU A 235 -1.45 2.95 -4.38
C LEU A 235 -2.58 2.60 -5.35
N LYS A 236 -2.40 2.90 -6.64
CA LYS A 236 -3.40 2.59 -7.67
C LYS A 236 -3.61 1.09 -7.76
N LEU A 237 -4.84 0.67 -8.04
CA LEU A 237 -5.05 -0.72 -8.45
C LEU A 237 -4.34 -0.98 -9.75
N ILE A 238 -3.49 -1.99 -9.75
CA ILE A 238 -3.00 -2.58 -10.99
C ILE A 238 -3.12 -4.09 -10.84
N GLY A 239 -4.03 -4.69 -11.62
CA GLY A 239 -4.36 -6.12 -11.54
C GLY A 239 -5.47 -6.45 -10.53
N SER A 240 -5.21 -7.44 -9.67
CA SER A 240 -6.23 -8.22 -8.94
C SER A 240 -6.86 -7.54 -7.72
N GLY A 241 -6.40 -6.36 -7.30
CA GLY A 241 -7.01 -5.64 -6.17
C GLY A 241 -6.10 -4.60 -5.49
N PRO A 242 -6.62 -3.88 -4.48
CA PRO A 242 -5.86 -2.85 -3.75
C PRO A 242 -4.78 -3.47 -2.90
N VAL A 243 -3.59 -2.89 -2.97
CA VAL A 243 -2.52 -3.19 -2.01
C VAL A 243 -3.06 -3.01 -0.60
N ASP A 244 -3.20 -4.09 0.16
CA ASP A 244 -3.62 -4.03 1.55
C ASP A 244 -2.37 -3.93 2.42
N ALA A 245 -2.24 -2.80 3.12
CA ALA A 245 -1.09 -2.56 3.98
C ALA A 245 -1.44 -1.58 5.11
N TYR A 246 -0.63 -1.65 6.17
CA TYR A 246 -0.80 -0.84 7.37
C TYR A 246 0.57 -0.31 7.78
N SER A 247 0.58 0.88 8.38
CA SER A 247 1.77 1.40 9.04
C SER A 247 1.48 1.71 10.50
N VAL A 248 2.39 1.33 11.37
CA VAL A 248 2.32 1.63 12.81
C VAL A 248 3.60 2.36 13.20
N ALA A 249 3.42 3.48 13.89
CA ALA A 249 4.50 4.12 14.62
C ALA A 249 4.44 3.62 16.07
N ASN A 250 5.52 3.05 16.59
CA ASN A 250 5.63 2.62 17.98
C ASN A 250 6.91 3.19 18.58
N GLY A 251 6.77 4.23 19.41
CA GLY A 251 7.91 4.98 19.93
C GLY A 251 8.79 5.50 18.80
N SER A 252 10.06 5.12 18.80
CA SER A 252 11.05 5.48 17.78
C SER A 252 11.07 4.57 16.54
N SER A 253 10.06 3.72 16.35
CA SER A 253 9.99 2.79 15.22
C SER A 253 8.80 3.09 14.31
N TYR A 254 8.97 2.86 13.00
CA TYR A 254 7.88 2.94 12.03
C TYR A 254 7.91 1.70 11.12
N THR A 255 6.90 0.85 11.28
CA THR A 255 6.83 -0.41 10.56
C THR A 255 5.69 -0.35 9.54
N THR A 256 5.92 -0.92 8.37
CA THR A 256 4.85 -1.17 7.39
C THR A 256 4.65 -2.67 7.25
N VAL A 257 3.40 -3.12 7.39
CA VAL A 257 2.99 -4.50 7.16
C VAL A 257 2.19 -4.54 5.88
N TYR A 258 2.62 -5.40 4.96
CA TYR A 258 1.95 -5.66 3.70
C TYR A 258 1.18 -6.96 3.85
N ARG A 259 -0.09 -6.97 3.45
CA ARG A 259 -0.97 -8.14 3.58
C ARG A 259 -1.27 -8.77 2.23
N ARG A 260 -1.63 -7.95 1.24
CA ARG A 260 -2.06 -8.46 -0.08
C ARG A 260 -1.64 -7.52 -1.21
N TYR A 261 -1.46 -8.11 -2.39
CA TYR A 261 -1.35 -7.44 -3.70
C TYR A 261 -0.15 -6.51 -3.89
N MET A 262 0.81 -6.44 -2.96
CA MET A 262 2.00 -5.61 -3.18
C MET A 262 2.87 -6.18 -4.29
N ASN A 263 3.01 -7.51 -4.34
CA ASN A 263 3.71 -8.13 -5.46
C ASN A 263 3.03 -7.86 -6.81
N ASP A 264 1.70 -7.96 -6.84
CA ASP A 264 0.92 -7.75 -8.06
C ASP A 264 1.06 -6.31 -8.56
N PHE A 265 1.02 -5.35 -7.64
CA PHE A 265 1.29 -3.94 -7.91
C PHE A 265 2.65 -3.74 -8.59
N CYS A 266 3.74 -4.25 -8.01
CA CYS A 266 5.07 -4.11 -8.61
C CYS A 266 5.17 -4.82 -9.97
N SER A 267 4.57 -6.00 -10.08
CA SER A 267 4.66 -6.83 -11.28
C SER A 267 3.92 -6.28 -12.50
N SER A 268 2.99 -5.35 -12.30
CA SER A 268 2.29 -4.72 -13.41
C SER A 268 3.22 -4.01 -14.38
N CYS A 269 4.34 -3.47 -13.88
CA CYS A 269 5.42 -2.94 -14.69
C CYS A 269 6.58 -3.94 -14.78
N HIS A 270 6.87 -4.65 -13.69
CA HIS A 270 7.98 -5.60 -13.57
C HIS A 270 7.54 -7.05 -13.87
N ALA A 271 6.92 -7.26 -15.04
CA ALA A 271 6.22 -8.52 -15.38
C ALA A 271 7.14 -9.76 -15.32
N LEU A 272 8.45 -9.61 -15.54
CA LEU A 272 9.41 -10.71 -15.47
C LEU A 272 9.63 -11.29 -14.06
N TYR A 273 9.10 -10.67 -13.01
CA TYR A 273 9.33 -11.11 -11.63
C TYR A 273 8.13 -11.84 -11.01
N ASN A 274 6.93 -11.74 -11.57
CA ASN A 274 5.76 -12.36 -10.97
C ASN A 274 5.62 -13.82 -11.39
N TYR A 275 5.73 -14.68 -10.39
CA TYR A 275 5.73 -16.12 -10.60
C TYR A 275 4.35 -16.75 -10.59
N ASN A 276 3.38 -16.11 -9.93
CA ASN A 276 2.09 -16.73 -9.63
C ASN A 276 0.91 -16.10 -10.37
N THR A 277 1.02 -14.87 -10.90
CA THR A 277 -0.08 -14.27 -11.67
C THR A 277 0.02 -14.65 -13.15
N HIS A 278 -0.62 -15.76 -13.53
CA HIS A 278 -1.29 -16.04 -14.82
C HIS A 278 -0.59 -15.79 -16.19
N ALA A 279 0.59 -15.18 -16.28
CA ALA A 279 1.24 -14.83 -17.56
C ALA A 279 2.29 -15.85 -18.03
N MET A 280 2.54 -16.91 -17.25
CA MET A 280 3.38 -18.04 -17.68
C MET A 280 2.63 -19.36 -17.51
N THR A 281 1.47 -19.45 -18.18
CA THR A 281 0.80 -20.75 -18.42
C THR A 281 1.51 -21.58 -19.49
N ASP A 282 2.36 -20.94 -20.28
CA ASP A 282 3.15 -21.65 -21.26
C ASP A 282 4.41 -22.17 -20.57
N SER A 283 4.55 -23.49 -20.55
CA SER A 283 5.84 -24.14 -20.42
C SER A 283 6.86 -23.34 -21.22
N TRP A 284 7.89 -22.82 -20.55
CA TRP A 284 9.03 -22.24 -21.26
C TRP A 284 9.48 -23.24 -22.33
N PRO A 285 9.92 -22.80 -23.52
CA PRO A 285 10.35 -23.69 -24.60
C PRO A 285 11.43 -24.71 -24.20
N ASP A 286 12.08 -24.52 -23.04
CA ASP A 286 13.13 -25.38 -22.51
C ASP A 286 12.66 -26.46 -21.50
N GLY A 287 11.36 -26.55 -21.20
CA GLY A 287 10.81 -27.57 -20.32
C GLY A 287 11.21 -27.45 -18.84
N LYS A 288 11.80 -26.32 -18.40
CA LYS A 288 12.17 -26.13 -16.99
C LYS A 288 10.94 -25.87 -16.11
N ARG A 289 10.96 -26.52 -14.94
CA ARG A 289 9.84 -26.53 -14.00
C ARG A 289 9.72 -25.20 -13.29
N ARG A 290 8.52 -24.99 -12.74
CA ARG A 290 8.25 -23.99 -11.72
C ARG A 290 9.12 -24.26 -10.46
N GLY A 291 10.39 -23.87 -10.45
CA GLY A 291 11.17 -23.71 -9.21
C GLY A 291 12.62 -23.28 -9.41
N ASP A 292 13.13 -23.44 -10.64
CA ASP A 292 14.51 -23.12 -10.97
C ASP A 292 14.52 -21.65 -11.39
N GLY A 293 15.01 -20.76 -10.51
CA GLY A 293 15.04 -19.31 -10.76
C GLY A 293 15.39 -18.99 -12.21
N ILE A 294 14.71 -17.99 -12.77
CA ILE A 294 14.75 -17.68 -14.20
C ILE A 294 16.22 -17.56 -14.63
N LYS A 295 16.75 -18.59 -15.30
CA LYS A 295 17.94 -18.42 -16.15
C LYS A 295 17.47 -17.52 -17.26
N ALA A 296 17.67 -16.22 -17.06
CA ALA A 296 17.22 -15.22 -18.00
C ALA A 296 17.77 -15.57 -19.38
N HIS A 297 16.93 -15.35 -20.39
CA HIS A 297 17.20 -15.48 -21.81
C HIS A 297 18.70 -15.35 -22.16
N PRO A 298 19.30 -16.21 -23.01
CA PRO A 298 20.75 -16.24 -23.26
C PRO A 298 21.37 -14.90 -23.68
N SER A 299 20.56 -13.95 -24.18
CA SER A 299 21.00 -12.59 -24.52
C SER A 299 21.03 -11.59 -23.35
N SER A 300 20.60 -11.98 -22.14
CA SER A 300 20.49 -11.09 -20.98
C SER A 300 21.57 -11.31 -19.91
N GLY A 301 22.51 -12.23 -20.15
CA GLY A 301 23.65 -12.52 -19.29
C GLY A 301 23.25 -12.95 -17.88
N ASP A 302 23.02 -14.25 -17.65
CA ASP A 302 22.81 -14.92 -16.35
C ASP A 302 22.44 -14.01 -15.16
N ILE A 303 21.28 -13.34 -15.25
CA ILE A 303 20.74 -12.60 -14.12
C ILE A 303 19.94 -13.57 -13.27
N TYR A 304 20.52 -14.07 -12.19
CA TYR A 304 19.79 -14.79 -11.15
C TYR A 304 18.74 -13.87 -10.54
N ARG A 305 17.46 -14.10 -10.87
CA ARG A 305 16.31 -13.38 -10.30
C ARG A 305 15.55 -14.33 -9.39
N HIS A 306 15.30 -13.90 -8.15
CA HIS A 306 14.43 -14.64 -7.24
C HIS A 306 12.98 -14.51 -7.70
N PRO A 307 12.21 -15.62 -7.73
CA PRO A 307 10.77 -15.50 -7.92
C PRO A 307 10.17 -14.75 -6.74
N THR A 308 9.23 -13.85 -7.00
CA THR A 308 8.41 -13.25 -5.95
C THR A 308 7.09 -14.02 -5.80
N ASP A 309 6.32 -13.69 -4.76
CA ASP A 309 5.10 -14.38 -4.35
C ASP A 309 5.32 -15.83 -3.85
N LEU A 310 6.53 -16.16 -3.43
CA LEU A 310 6.86 -17.45 -2.81
C LEU A 310 6.57 -17.43 -1.31
N ASP A 311 5.93 -18.47 -0.77
CA ASP A 311 5.90 -18.71 0.68
C ASP A 311 7.32 -19.03 1.16
N ILE A 312 7.99 -18.02 1.71
CA ILE A 312 9.40 -18.11 2.05
C ILE A 312 9.63 -19.06 3.22
N LYS A 313 8.68 -19.14 4.16
CA LYS A 313 8.79 -20.03 5.32
C LYS A 313 8.72 -21.48 4.88
N LYS A 314 7.76 -21.80 4.02
CA LYS A 314 7.68 -23.13 3.42
C LYS A 314 8.93 -23.45 2.59
N TRP A 315 9.36 -22.52 1.73
CA TRP A 315 10.52 -22.73 0.86
C TRP A 315 11.83 -23.01 1.62
N LEU A 316 12.03 -22.30 2.75
CA LEU A 316 13.17 -22.51 3.65
C LEU A 316 13.04 -23.84 4.40
N ALA A 317 11.86 -24.14 4.97
CA ALA A 317 11.62 -25.36 5.71
C ALA A 317 11.82 -26.62 4.86
N ASP A 318 11.35 -26.60 3.61
CA ASP A 318 11.54 -27.69 2.63
C ASP A 318 13.04 -27.95 2.32
N ARG A 319 13.94 -27.02 2.67
CA ARG A 319 15.41 -27.11 2.50
C ARG A 319 16.16 -27.31 3.83
N GLY A 320 15.45 -27.50 4.94
CA GLY A 320 16.07 -27.57 6.27
C GLY A 320 16.67 -26.24 6.75
N LEU A 321 16.29 -25.12 6.12
CA LEU A 321 16.74 -23.79 6.49
C LEU A 321 15.74 -23.15 7.46
N THR A 322 16.27 -22.37 8.40
CA THR A 322 15.48 -21.49 9.25
C THR A 322 15.97 -20.07 9.08
N THR A 323 15.15 -19.10 9.42
CA THR A 323 15.56 -17.70 9.35
C THR A 323 14.96 -16.89 10.47
N THR A 324 15.70 -15.90 10.94
CA THR A 324 15.27 -14.89 11.91
C THR A 324 14.74 -13.64 11.21
N MET A 325 14.33 -13.75 9.92
CA MET A 325 14.06 -12.63 9.02
C MET A 325 13.40 -11.43 9.69
N SER A 326 14.11 -10.30 9.63
CA SER A 326 13.57 -8.99 9.99
C SER A 326 12.91 -8.29 8.79
N LEU A 327 13.05 -8.87 7.59
CA LEU A 327 12.59 -8.26 6.35
C LEU A 327 11.06 -8.19 6.26
N PRO A 328 10.52 -7.16 5.58
CA PRO A 328 9.08 -7.00 5.44
C PRO A 328 8.53 -8.03 4.44
N LEU A 329 7.88 -9.06 4.97
CA LEU A 329 7.16 -10.06 4.20
C LEU A 329 5.71 -9.63 3.96
N GLU A 330 5.15 -10.01 2.81
CA GLU A 330 3.72 -9.89 2.55
C GLU A 330 2.99 -11.04 3.25
N LYS A 331 2.00 -10.75 4.09
CA LYS A 331 1.37 -11.76 4.95
C LYS A 331 -0.06 -12.02 4.53
N ARG A 332 -0.30 -13.21 4.00
CA ARG A 332 -1.62 -13.63 3.51
C ARG A 332 -2.21 -14.68 4.43
N VAL A 333 -3.53 -14.75 4.43
CA VAL A 333 -4.28 -15.86 5.03
C VAL A 333 -4.81 -16.70 3.88
N GLU A 334 -4.40 -17.95 3.81
CA GLU A 334 -4.79 -18.92 2.78
C GLU A 334 -5.43 -20.12 3.47
N GLY A 335 -6.76 -20.19 3.40
CA GLY A 335 -7.54 -21.10 4.23
C GLY A 335 -7.37 -20.75 5.72
N SER A 336 -6.93 -21.72 6.52
CA SER A 336 -6.64 -21.55 7.95
C SER A 336 -5.17 -21.17 8.24
N GLN A 337 -4.31 -21.09 7.23
CA GLN A 337 -2.88 -20.88 7.40
C GLN A 337 -2.47 -19.43 7.09
N SER A 338 -1.55 -18.91 7.89
CA SER A 338 -0.88 -17.63 7.63
C SER A 338 0.40 -17.88 6.84
N VAL A 339 0.41 -17.50 5.56
CA VAL A 339 1.57 -17.66 4.67
C VAL A 339 2.37 -16.35 4.60
N HIS A 340 3.69 -16.48 4.50
CA HIS A 340 4.61 -15.34 4.47
C HIS A 340 5.27 -15.28 3.10
N ARG A 341 4.84 -14.35 2.27
CA ARG A 341 5.30 -14.26 0.89
C ARG A 341 6.43 -13.25 0.72
N LEU A 342 7.43 -13.67 -0.03
CA LEU A 342 8.47 -12.79 -0.55
C LEU A 342 7.83 -11.84 -1.57
N SER A 343 7.98 -10.54 -1.38
CA SER A 343 7.53 -9.53 -2.35
C SER A 343 8.72 -8.70 -2.82
N CYS A 344 8.57 -7.93 -3.90
CA CYS A 344 9.64 -7.05 -4.40
C CYS A 344 10.19 -6.15 -3.28
N ILE A 345 9.28 -5.58 -2.49
CA ILE A 345 9.64 -4.70 -1.39
C ILE A 345 10.16 -5.44 -0.15
N THR A 346 10.19 -6.77 -0.11
CA THR A 346 10.93 -7.50 0.94
C THR A 346 12.41 -7.20 0.81
N CYS A 347 12.91 -7.14 -0.43
CA CYS A 347 14.31 -6.86 -0.70
C CYS A 347 14.57 -5.38 -1.03
N HIS A 348 13.59 -4.71 -1.62
CA HIS A 348 13.74 -3.36 -2.16
C HIS A 348 12.99 -2.27 -1.37
N MET A 349 13.53 -1.06 -1.40
CA MET A 349 12.83 0.17 -1.03
C MET A 349 12.01 0.68 -2.22
N ALA A 350 10.82 1.23 -1.96
CA ALA A 350 9.90 1.68 -3.00
C ALA A 350 10.38 2.97 -3.72
N HIS A 351 10.98 3.90 -2.98
CA HIS A 351 11.36 5.22 -3.49
C HIS A 351 12.87 5.43 -3.63
N GLY A 352 13.65 4.40 -3.32
CA GLY A 352 15.12 4.45 -3.40
C GLY A 352 15.79 4.17 -2.06
N THR A 353 17.07 3.83 -2.10
CA THR A 353 17.85 3.49 -0.91
C THR A 353 19.08 4.39 -0.79
N LYS A 354 19.36 4.82 0.44
CA LYS A 354 20.62 5.51 0.80
C LYS A 354 21.71 4.53 1.20
N VAL A 355 21.40 3.24 1.20
CA VAL A 355 22.37 2.20 1.53
C VAL A 355 23.47 2.20 0.47
N SER A 356 24.66 2.61 0.90
CA SER A 356 25.89 2.49 0.15
C SER A 356 26.68 1.24 0.56
N GLY A 357 27.55 0.73 -0.31
CA GLY A 357 28.45 -0.38 -0.01
C GLY A 357 28.84 -1.14 -1.26
N VAL A 358 30.01 -1.77 -1.24
CA VAL A 358 30.46 -2.65 -2.34
C VAL A 358 29.61 -3.91 -2.32
N GLN A 359 28.95 -4.20 -3.44
CA GLN A 359 28.02 -5.32 -3.56
C GLN A 359 28.72 -6.39 -4.36
N VAL A 360 29.73 -7.01 -3.74
CA VAL A 360 30.44 -8.14 -4.34
C VAL A 360 29.44 -9.30 -4.42
N SER A 361 29.35 -9.94 -5.58
CA SER A 361 28.63 -11.21 -5.68
C SER A 361 29.22 -12.18 -4.66
N PRO A 362 28.40 -12.94 -3.91
CA PRO A 362 28.95 -14.00 -3.07
C PRO A 362 29.63 -15.10 -3.89
N GLU A 363 29.41 -15.15 -5.21
CA GLU A 363 30.13 -16.06 -6.12
C GLU A 363 31.53 -15.51 -6.46
N PRO A 364 32.62 -16.18 -6.03
CA PRO A 364 33.99 -15.77 -6.34
C PRO A 364 34.23 -15.74 -7.86
N GLY A 365 34.79 -14.65 -8.37
CA GLY A 365 35.18 -14.52 -9.78
C GLY A 365 34.10 -14.00 -10.74
N VAL A 366 32.87 -13.75 -10.27
CA VAL A 366 31.82 -13.16 -11.11
C VAL A 366 31.92 -11.63 -11.10
N VAL A 367 32.57 -11.08 -12.13
CA VAL A 367 32.53 -9.64 -12.43
C VAL A 367 31.25 -9.35 -13.21
N LYS A 368 30.33 -8.59 -12.62
CA LYS A 368 29.18 -8.09 -13.39
C LYS A 368 29.70 -7.09 -14.42
N ILE A 369 29.26 -7.23 -15.66
CA ILE A 369 29.63 -6.33 -16.74
C ILE A 369 28.36 -5.58 -17.16
N ASP A 370 28.44 -4.26 -17.29
CA ASP A 370 27.30 -3.43 -17.73
C ASP A 370 27.07 -3.56 -19.23
N LYS A 371 26.05 -2.86 -19.74
CA LYS A 371 25.70 -2.88 -21.17
C LYS A 371 26.83 -2.38 -22.08
N ASP A 372 27.82 -1.69 -21.52
CA ASP A 372 28.94 -1.06 -22.23
C ASP A 372 30.25 -1.84 -22.03
N GLY A 373 30.19 -3.06 -21.47
CA GLY A 373 31.36 -3.92 -21.30
C GLY A 373 32.21 -3.58 -20.06
N GLN A 374 31.77 -2.66 -19.21
CA GLN A 374 32.52 -2.26 -18.02
C GLN A 374 32.16 -3.11 -16.80
N ALA A 375 33.18 -3.48 -16.04
CA ALA A 375 32.97 -4.09 -14.73
C ALA A 375 32.14 -3.14 -13.85
N VAL A 376 30.95 -3.56 -13.46
CA VAL A 376 30.13 -2.90 -12.44
C VAL A 376 30.35 -3.63 -11.12
N PRO A 377 31.31 -3.18 -10.28
CA PRO A 377 31.61 -3.82 -9.00
C PRO A 377 30.45 -3.75 -7.99
N ASN A 378 29.41 -2.96 -8.29
CA ASN A 378 28.34 -2.61 -7.36
C ASN A 378 26.95 -2.77 -8.00
N SER A 379 26.14 -3.70 -7.48
CA SER A 379 24.70 -3.75 -7.75
C SER A 379 23.93 -3.10 -6.61
N THR A 380 23.54 -1.84 -6.80
CA THR A 380 22.88 -0.99 -5.81
C THR A 380 21.35 -0.97 -5.90
N MET A 381 20.74 -1.84 -6.72
CA MET A 381 19.32 -1.76 -7.06
C MET A 381 18.41 -1.89 -5.83
N LEU A 382 18.00 -0.74 -5.31
CA LEU A 382 16.98 -0.51 -4.29
C LEU A 382 17.10 -1.31 -2.97
N LYS A 383 18.20 -2.01 -2.70
CA LYS A 383 18.29 -2.94 -1.56
C LYS A 383 18.05 -2.23 -0.22
N ARG A 384 17.34 -2.92 0.67
CA ARG A 384 17.08 -2.44 2.04
C ARG A 384 18.33 -2.39 2.91
N THR A 385 19.35 -3.19 2.60
CA THR A 385 20.53 -3.36 3.44
C THR A 385 21.82 -3.41 2.63
N GLY A 386 22.94 -3.10 3.29
CA GLY A 386 24.26 -3.06 2.67
C GLY A 386 24.83 -4.45 2.43
N TYR A 387 25.86 -4.54 1.59
CA TYR A 387 26.71 -5.73 1.45
C TYR A 387 25.95 -7.05 1.20
N MET A 388 24.90 -7.04 0.36
CA MET A 388 24.06 -8.22 0.10
C MET A 388 23.40 -8.82 1.36
N SER A 389 23.33 -8.13 2.51
CA SER A 389 22.82 -8.77 3.73
C SER A 389 21.36 -9.20 3.64
N VAL A 390 20.57 -8.51 2.81
CA VAL A 390 19.20 -8.89 2.44
C VAL A 390 19.14 -10.24 1.74
N CYS A 391 20.17 -10.59 0.97
CA CYS A 391 20.31 -11.90 0.35
C CYS A 391 20.80 -12.92 1.39
N MET A 392 21.74 -12.51 2.23
CA MET A 392 22.31 -13.36 3.28
C MET A 392 21.26 -13.85 4.29
N GLU A 393 20.21 -13.07 4.57
CA GLU A 393 19.09 -13.51 5.44
C GLU A 393 18.37 -14.79 4.94
N CYS A 394 18.46 -15.10 3.64
CA CYS A 394 17.81 -16.28 3.05
C CYS A 394 18.82 -17.30 2.49
N HIS A 395 20.04 -16.88 2.14
CA HIS A 395 21.01 -17.70 1.42
C HIS A 395 22.22 -18.13 2.26
N LEU A 396 22.42 -17.58 3.46
CA LEU A 396 23.44 -18.12 4.35
C LEU A 396 22.92 -19.41 4.97
N ASP A 397 23.43 -20.52 4.45
CA ASP A 397 23.59 -21.72 5.26
C ASP A 397 24.49 -21.37 6.45
N ILE A 398 24.07 -21.76 7.64
CA ILE A 398 24.63 -21.35 8.94
C ILE A 398 26.00 -22.05 9.20
N SER A 399 26.65 -22.53 8.14
CA SER A 399 27.87 -23.33 8.15
C SER A 399 29.13 -22.53 7.79
N PHE A 400 29.02 -21.27 7.34
CA PHE A 400 30.16 -20.43 6.95
C PHE A 400 30.55 -19.32 7.93
N VAL A 401 29.98 -19.32 9.14
CA VAL A 401 30.42 -18.46 10.26
C VAL A 401 30.99 -19.33 11.36
N GLN A 402 32.19 -19.88 11.13
CA GLN A 402 33.11 -20.35 12.18
C GLN A 402 34.51 -19.83 11.90
#